data_AF-A0A2X2BPY0-F1
#
_entry.id   AF-A0A2X2BPY0-F1
#
_cell.length_a   1.000
_cell.length_b   1.000
_cell.length_c   1.000
_cell.angle_alpha   90.00
_cell.angle_beta   90.00
_cell.angle_gamma   90.00
#
_symmetry.space_group_name_H-M   'P 1'
#
loop_
_entity.id
_entity.type
_entity.pdbx_description
1 polymer ?
#
loop_
_entity_poly.entity_id
_entity_poly.type
_entity_poly.pdbx_seq_one_letter_code
_entity_poly.pdbx_strand_id
1 'polypeptide(L)'
;MVQQFADAGIKKTVSDSVSQKEKETLLAWLNRDKESTSQPEKLTLQRKVRSTLSVPGTGGKNKSVAIEVRKKRTYVNRDAVEKAQAAEQAQREAEEKARREAEEKAQREAQEKAQREAEEKAKREAEEAKKKAEEKAKREAEEAKREAAELAKREAAEKDKVKQNEKPKADKADQEKSTSHSRTG
;
A
#
# COMPACT_ATOMS: atom_id res chain seq x y z
N MET A 1 -13.80 54.63 28.75
CA MET A 1 -14.02 55.06 27.35
C MET A 1 -12.79 55.75 26.77
N VAL A 2 -12.26 56.80 27.42
CA VAL A 2 -11.05 57.51 26.94
C VAL A 2 -9.84 56.58 26.73
N GLN A 3 -9.64 55.59 27.59
CA GLN A 3 -8.57 54.60 27.46
C GLN A 3 -8.67 53.77 26.18
N GLN A 4 -9.86 53.31 25.79
CA GLN A 4 -10.06 52.53 24.56
C GLN A 4 -9.77 53.34 23.29
N PHE A 5 -10.03 54.64 23.31
CA PHE A 5 -9.63 55.53 22.21
C PHE A 5 -8.11 55.70 22.17
N ALA A 6 -7.45 55.86 23.32
CA ALA A 6 -6.00 55.95 23.38
C ALA A 6 -5.33 54.67 22.86
N ASP A 7 -5.86 53.50 23.21
CA ASP A 7 -5.40 52.20 22.73
C ASP A 7 -5.62 52.04 21.21
N ALA A 8 -6.70 52.61 20.67
CA ALA A 8 -6.95 52.73 19.24
C ALA A 8 -6.14 53.85 18.53
N GLY A 9 -5.24 54.53 19.25
CA GLY A 9 -4.39 55.60 18.72
C GLY A 9 -5.05 56.98 18.59
N ILE A 10 -6.25 57.15 19.17
CA ILE A 10 -7.05 58.37 19.10
C ILE A 10 -6.95 59.11 20.46
N LYS A 11 -6.33 60.28 20.47
CA LYS A 11 -6.19 61.10 21.69
C LYS A 11 -7.45 61.95 21.90
N LYS A 12 -8.31 61.56 22.85
CA LYS A 12 -9.51 62.31 23.26
C LYS A 12 -9.59 62.44 24.77
N THR A 13 -10.14 63.54 25.25
CA THR A 13 -10.41 63.76 26.67
C THR A 13 -11.88 63.48 27.00
N VAL A 14 -12.25 63.50 28.28
CA VAL A 14 -13.61 63.19 28.75
C VAL A 14 -14.66 64.19 28.21
N SER A 15 -14.24 65.42 27.89
CA SER A 15 -15.10 66.49 27.40
C SER A 15 -15.20 66.58 25.88
N ASP A 16 -14.37 65.83 25.14
CA ASP A 16 -14.32 65.94 23.68
C ASP A 16 -15.44 65.16 22.98
N SER A 17 -15.91 65.70 21.87
CA SER A 17 -16.90 65.04 21.01
C SER A 17 -16.24 64.03 20.07
N VAL A 18 -16.87 62.86 19.92
CA VAL A 18 -16.38 61.76 19.08
C VAL A 18 -17.00 61.84 17.68
N SER A 19 -16.16 61.98 16.66
CA SER A 19 -16.59 62.01 15.26
C SER A 19 -17.01 60.62 14.76
N GLN A 20 -17.80 60.55 13.70
CA GLN A 20 -18.24 59.28 13.12
C GLN A 20 -17.05 58.41 12.66
N LYS A 21 -16.03 59.04 12.08
CA LYS A 21 -14.78 58.36 11.66
C LYS A 21 -14.05 57.73 12.84
N GLU A 22 -13.97 58.43 13.97
CA GLU A 22 -13.33 57.90 15.19
C GLU A 22 -14.11 56.71 15.79
N LYS A 23 -15.44 56.74 15.69
CA LYS A 23 -16.29 55.61 16.09
C LYS A 23 -16.03 54.38 15.22
N GLU A 24 -15.94 54.56 13.91
CA GLU A 24 -15.62 53.48 12.98
C GLU A 24 -14.24 52.88 13.25
N THR A 25 -13.23 53.70 13.50
CA THR A 25 -11.88 53.23 13.85
C THR A 25 -11.87 52.46 15.17
N LEU A 26 -12.58 52.96 16.20
CA LEU A 26 -12.70 52.26 17.48
C LEU A 26 -13.46 50.94 17.32
N LEU A 27 -14.53 50.91 16.54
CA LEU A 27 -15.29 49.69 16.25
C LEU A 27 -14.43 48.68 15.48
N ALA A 28 -13.65 49.11 14.49
CA ALA A 28 -12.73 48.24 13.78
C ALA A 28 -11.65 47.65 14.71
N TRP A 29 -11.11 48.46 15.63
CA TRP A 29 -10.14 48.00 16.63
C TRP A 29 -10.77 47.01 17.62
N LEU A 30 -11.94 47.34 18.17
CA LEU A 30 -12.66 46.45 19.09
C LEU A 30 -13.08 45.14 18.40
N ASN A 31 -13.53 45.20 17.14
CA ASN A 31 -13.90 44.00 16.39
C ASN A 31 -12.67 43.15 16.08
N ARG A 32 -11.51 43.77 15.82
CA ARG A 32 -10.25 43.05 15.65
C ARG A 32 -9.81 42.33 16.94
N ASP A 33 -9.93 42.98 18.09
CA ASP A 33 -9.63 42.35 19.39
C ASP A 33 -10.64 41.25 19.76
N LYS A 34 -11.88 41.35 19.26
CA LYS A 34 -12.93 40.31 19.38
C LYS A 34 -12.73 39.15 18.41
N GLU A 35 -11.94 39.32 17.35
CA GLU A 35 -11.48 38.23 16.48
C GLU A 35 -10.31 37.48 17.17
N SER A 36 -9.43 38.23 17.83
CA SER A 36 -8.30 37.70 18.63
C SER A 36 -8.77 36.96 19.90
N THR A 37 -9.79 37.50 20.58
CA THR A 37 -10.45 36.84 21.70
C THR A 37 -11.64 36.06 21.16
N SER A 38 -11.36 34.83 20.69
CA SER A 38 -12.32 33.80 20.27
C SER A 38 -13.72 34.11 20.79
N GLN A 39 -14.59 34.55 19.89
CA GLN A 39 -15.99 34.88 20.19
C GLN A 39 -16.53 33.83 21.16
N PRO A 40 -17.18 34.22 22.27
CA PRO A 40 -17.64 33.24 23.24
C PRO A 40 -18.49 32.22 22.50
N GLU A 41 -18.07 30.95 22.55
CA GLU A 41 -18.74 29.82 21.86
C GLU A 41 -20.25 29.81 22.18
N LYS A 42 -20.60 30.36 23.35
CA LYS A 42 -21.94 30.48 23.88
C LYS A 42 -22.23 31.92 24.34
N LEU A 43 -23.19 32.58 23.70
CA LEU A 43 -23.70 33.91 24.07
C LEU A 43 -25.04 33.78 24.82
N THR A 44 -25.07 34.13 26.11
CA THR A 44 -26.31 34.16 26.89
C THR A 44 -26.92 35.56 26.91
N LEU A 45 -28.09 35.73 26.29
CA LEU A 45 -28.88 36.95 26.33
C LEU A 45 -29.96 36.86 27.41
N GLN A 46 -29.96 37.82 28.35
CA GLN A 46 -31.02 37.97 29.34
C GLN A 46 -31.94 39.13 28.95
N ARG A 47 -33.25 38.87 28.90
CA ARG A 47 -34.28 39.89 28.61
C ARG A 47 -35.23 40.00 29.80
N LYS A 48 -35.44 41.23 30.26
CA LYS A 48 -36.40 41.57 31.31
C LYS A 48 -37.60 42.28 30.69
N VAL A 49 -38.81 41.84 30.99
CA VAL A 49 -40.05 42.46 30.51
C VAL A 49 -40.97 42.65 31.71
N ARG A 50 -41.42 43.89 31.94
CA ARG A 50 -42.37 44.20 33.01
C ARG A 50 -43.75 44.41 32.40
N SER A 51 -44.77 43.79 32.97
CA SER A 51 -46.18 43.93 32.60
C SER A 51 -47.00 44.18 33.87
N THR A 52 -48.14 44.83 33.75
CA THR A 52 -49.09 45.01 34.86
C THR A 52 -50.29 44.12 34.62
N LEU A 53 -50.50 43.14 35.51
CA LEU A 53 -51.63 42.23 35.43
C LEU A 53 -52.73 42.75 36.36
N SER A 54 -53.92 42.95 35.80
CA SER A 54 -55.12 43.29 36.56
C SER A 54 -55.78 42.01 37.05
N VAL A 55 -55.79 41.79 38.37
CA VAL A 55 -56.37 40.61 39.00
C VAL A 55 -57.74 40.99 39.57
N PRO A 56 -58.83 40.28 39.21
CA PRO A 56 -60.15 40.53 39.78
C PRO A 56 -60.16 40.18 41.27
N GLY A 57 -60.58 41.12 42.11
CA GLY A 57 -60.67 40.95 43.56
C GLY A 57 -62.09 40.61 44.04
N THR A 58 -62.19 39.86 45.13
CA THR A 58 -63.46 39.57 45.81
C THR A 58 -64.05 40.87 46.36
N GLY A 59 -65.08 41.40 45.70
CA GLY A 59 -65.68 42.70 46.02
C GLY A 59 -65.72 43.72 44.87
N GLY A 60 -65.45 43.30 43.62
CA GLY A 60 -65.66 44.12 42.41
C GLY A 60 -64.58 45.16 42.12
N LYS A 61 -63.49 45.20 42.90
CA LYS A 61 -62.34 46.08 42.70
C LYS A 61 -61.15 45.26 42.21
N ASN A 62 -60.54 45.68 41.09
CA ASN A 62 -59.37 44.99 40.53
C ASN A 62 -58.08 45.54 41.15
N LYS A 63 -57.12 44.65 41.43
CA LYS A 63 -55.77 45.04 41.89
C LYS A 63 -54.79 44.89 40.73
N SER A 64 -53.98 45.92 40.50
CA SER A 64 -52.90 45.88 39.51
C SER A 64 -51.61 45.38 40.16
N VAL A 65 -51.07 44.28 39.67
CA VAL A 65 -49.80 43.71 40.11
C VAL A 65 -48.76 43.89 39.02
N ALA A 66 -47.64 44.50 39.35
CA ALA A 66 -46.51 44.60 38.43
C ALA A 66 -45.75 43.27 38.40
N ILE A 67 -45.78 42.58 37.28
CA ILE A 67 -45.10 41.31 37.03
C ILE A 67 -43.86 41.59 36.19
N GLU A 68 -42.70 41.14 36.65
CA GLU A 68 -41.45 41.19 35.89
C GLU A 68 -41.05 39.78 35.45
N VAL A 69 -41.06 39.53 34.14
CA VAL A 69 -40.61 38.28 33.55
C VAL A 69 -39.15 38.42 33.12
N ARG A 70 -38.28 37.53 33.59
CA ARG A 70 -36.88 37.42 33.18
C ARG A 70 -36.72 36.18 32.31
N LYS A 71 -36.33 36.36 31.05
CA LYS A 71 -36.02 35.28 30.10
C LYS A 71 -34.52 35.21 29.87
N LYS A 72 -33.94 34.02 29.88
CA LYS A 72 -32.55 33.75 29.48
C LYS A 72 -32.59 32.94 28.19
N ARG A 73 -31.97 33.42 27.12
CA ARG A 73 -31.73 32.67 25.88
C ARG A 73 -30.24 32.48 25.70
N THR A 74 -29.84 31.30 25.26
CA THR A 74 -28.43 30.98 25.04
C THR A 74 -28.23 30.60 23.59
N TYR A 75 -27.39 31.34 22.89
CA TYR A 75 -27.03 31.11 21.50
C TYR A 75 -25.64 30.51 21.43
N VAL A 76 -25.41 29.58 20.51
CA VAL A 76 -24.11 28.95 20.24
C VAL A 76 -23.59 29.48 18.91
N ASN A 77 -22.28 29.69 18.78
CA ASN A 77 -21.65 30.19 17.57
C ASN A 77 -21.58 29.07 16.52
N ARG A 78 -22.61 28.99 15.67
CA ARG A 78 -22.79 27.93 14.67
C ARG A 78 -21.64 27.90 13.66
N ASP A 79 -21.17 29.06 13.21
CA ASP A 79 -20.11 29.15 12.20
C ASP A 79 -18.76 28.63 12.71
N ALA A 80 -18.48 28.81 14.01
CA ALA A 80 -17.28 28.26 14.64
C ALA A 80 -17.35 26.72 14.73
N VAL A 81 -18.53 26.18 15.05
CA VAL A 81 -18.76 24.73 15.13
C VAL A 81 -18.63 24.09 13.75
N GLU A 82 -19.21 24.69 12.72
CA GLU A 82 -19.16 24.14 11.36
C GLU A 82 -17.75 24.20 10.76
N LYS A 83 -16.99 25.28 11.01
CA LYS A 83 -15.57 25.37 10.61
C LYS A 83 -14.70 24.30 11.30
N ALA A 84 -14.92 24.05 12.59
CA ALA A 84 -14.21 23.01 13.33
C ALA A 84 -14.51 21.61 12.76
N GLN A 85 -15.77 21.32 12.47
CA GLN A 85 -16.19 20.05 11.86
C GLN A 85 -15.61 19.87 10.45
N ALA A 86 -15.62 20.91 9.62
CA ALA A 86 -15.04 20.84 8.28
C ALA A 86 -13.52 20.60 8.32
N ALA A 87 -12.80 21.24 9.25
CA ALA A 87 -11.37 21.03 9.43
C ALA A 87 -11.06 19.59 9.89
N GLU A 88 -11.86 19.05 10.81
CA GLU A 88 -11.72 17.67 11.28
C GLU A 88 -12.02 16.65 10.17
N GLN A 89 -13.06 16.86 9.37
CA GLN A 89 -13.36 16.01 8.22
C GLN A 89 -12.23 16.02 7.20
N ALA A 90 -11.69 17.20 6.86
CA ALA A 90 -10.57 17.31 5.93
C ALA A 90 -9.31 16.58 6.42
N GLN A 91 -9.03 16.62 7.73
CA GLN A 91 -7.92 15.85 8.31
C GLN A 91 -8.15 14.35 8.23
N ARG A 92 -9.34 13.87 8.58
CA ARG A 92 -9.69 12.45 8.53
C ARG A 92 -9.62 11.90 7.11
N GLU A 93 -10.12 12.64 6.13
CA GLU A 93 -10.05 12.26 4.71
C GLU A 93 -8.60 12.20 4.21
N ALA A 94 -7.76 13.16 4.59
CA ALA A 94 -6.34 13.16 4.23
C ALA A 94 -5.59 11.97 4.85
N GLU A 95 -5.83 11.68 6.14
CA GLU A 95 -5.23 10.55 6.84
C GLU A 95 -5.69 9.20 6.26
N GLU A 96 -6.99 9.05 5.99
CA GLU A 96 -7.52 7.84 5.39
C GLU A 96 -6.96 7.61 3.98
N LYS A 97 -6.86 8.66 3.17
CA LYS A 97 -6.28 8.56 1.83
C LYS A 97 -4.80 8.13 1.90
N ALA A 98 -4.02 8.74 2.78
CA ALA A 98 -2.62 8.37 2.97
C ALA A 98 -2.46 6.92 3.44
N ARG A 99 -3.34 6.45 4.34
CA ARG A 99 -3.34 5.06 4.80
C ARG A 99 -3.69 4.08 3.69
N ARG A 100 -4.73 4.37 2.90
CA ARG A 100 -5.15 3.51 1.77
C ARG A 100 -4.06 3.43 0.71
N GLU A 101 -3.43 4.56 0.35
CA GLU A 101 -2.33 4.56 -0.63
C GLU A 101 -1.11 3.76 -0.13
N ALA A 102 -0.77 3.87 1.15
CA ALA A 102 0.32 3.09 1.74
C ALA A 102 0.01 1.59 1.76
N GLU A 103 -1.22 1.22 2.13
CA GLU A 103 -1.66 -0.18 2.15
C GLU A 103 -1.71 -0.79 0.75
N GLU A 104 -2.26 -0.07 -0.23
CA GLU A 104 -2.31 -0.53 -1.62
C GLU A 104 -0.91 -0.71 -2.21
N LYS A 105 0.01 0.22 -1.92
CA LYS A 105 1.39 0.10 -2.38
C LYS A 105 2.08 -1.13 -1.76
N ALA A 106 1.91 -1.35 -0.46
CA ALA A 106 2.47 -2.52 0.21
C ALA A 106 1.90 -3.84 -0.33
N GLN A 107 0.59 -3.90 -0.61
CA GLN A 107 -0.03 -5.09 -1.21
C GLN A 107 0.49 -5.35 -2.63
N ARG A 108 0.59 -4.31 -3.47
CA ARG A 108 1.12 -4.43 -4.84
C ARG A 108 2.58 -4.91 -4.83
N GLU A 109 3.43 -4.34 -3.99
CA GLU A 109 4.84 -4.74 -3.87
C GLU A 109 4.96 -6.20 -3.38
N ALA A 110 4.15 -6.61 -2.40
CA ALA A 110 4.15 -7.99 -1.91
C ALA A 110 3.68 -8.98 -2.99
N GLN A 111 2.61 -8.64 -3.73
CA GLN A 111 2.09 -9.47 -4.81
C GLN A 111 3.08 -9.59 -5.98
N GLU A 112 3.68 -8.47 -6.39
CA GLU A 112 4.68 -8.45 -7.45
C GLU A 112 5.92 -9.27 -7.07
N LYS A 113 6.39 -9.14 -5.82
CA LYS A 113 7.51 -9.95 -5.32
C LYS A 113 7.18 -11.44 -5.33
N ALA A 114 5.99 -11.83 -4.85
CA ALA A 114 5.55 -13.22 -4.86
C ALA A 114 5.42 -13.79 -6.28
N GLN A 115 4.91 -13.00 -7.24
CA GLN A 115 4.83 -13.41 -8.64
C GLN A 115 6.22 -13.59 -9.27
N ARG A 116 7.13 -12.64 -9.05
CA ARG A 116 8.51 -12.73 -9.56
C ARG A 116 9.25 -13.95 -8.99
N GLU A 117 9.13 -14.21 -7.69
CA GLU A 117 9.74 -15.39 -7.06
C GLU A 117 9.16 -16.70 -7.60
N ALA A 118 7.84 -16.77 -7.80
CA ALA A 118 7.19 -17.95 -8.38
C ALA A 118 7.61 -18.19 -9.84
N GLU A 119 7.67 -17.13 -10.66
CA GLU A 119 8.08 -17.22 -12.05
C GLU A 119 9.57 -17.60 -12.18
N GLU A 120 10.44 -17.02 -11.36
CA GLU A 120 11.86 -17.36 -11.34
C GLU A 120 12.08 -18.81 -10.92
N LYS A 121 11.35 -19.30 -9.92
CA LYS A 121 11.43 -20.70 -9.49
C LYS A 121 10.94 -21.64 -10.60
N ALA A 122 9.81 -21.34 -11.23
CA ALA A 122 9.30 -22.14 -12.35
C ALA A 122 10.28 -22.17 -13.54
N LYS A 123 10.92 -21.03 -13.87
CA LYS A 123 11.95 -20.97 -14.91
C LYS A 123 13.17 -21.81 -14.56
N ARG A 124 13.66 -21.75 -13.32
CA ARG A 124 14.80 -22.56 -12.85
C ARG A 124 14.48 -24.05 -12.90
N GLU A 125 13.33 -24.47 -12.40
CA GLU A 125 12.90 -25.88 -12.43
C GLU A 125 12.76 -26.39 -13.87
N ALA A 126 12.19 -25.59 -14.78
CA ALA A 126 12.08 -25.95 -16.19
C ALA A 126 13.45 -26.05 -16.89
N GLU A 127 14.40 -25.16 -16.57
CA GLU A 127 15.74 -25.17 -17.15
C GLU A 127 16.56 -26.37 -16.63
N GLU A 128 16.45 -26.67 -15.34
CA GLU A 128 17.10 -27.83 -14.72
C GLU A 128 16.54 -29.15 -15.27
N ALA A 129 15.21 -29.24 -15.47
CA ALA A 129 14.58 -30.40 -16.08
C ALA A 129 15.06 -30.63 -17.52
N LYS A 130 15.19 -29.56 -18.32
CA LYS A 130 15.75 -29.64 -19.68
C LYS A 130 17.20 -30.12 -19.68
N LYS A 131 18.05 -29.56 -18.81
CA LYS A 131 19.45 -29.99 -18.68
C LYS A 131 19.57 -31.46 -18.29
N LYS A 132 18.79 -31.91 -17.31
CA LYS A 132 18.75 -33.33 -16.89
C LYS A 132 18.29 -34.26 -18.01
N ALA A 133 17.28 -33.85 -18.79
CA ALA A 133 16.82 -34.63 -19.94
C ALA A 133 17.88 -34.71 -21.05
N GLU A 134 18.54 -33.60 -21.36
CA GLU A 134 19.60 -33.56 -22.37
C GLU A 134 20.84 -34.38 -21.94
N GLU A 135 21.23 -34.32 -20.67
CA GLU A 135 22.33 -35.10 -20.13
C GLU A 135 22.03 -36.60 -20.14
N LYS A 136 20.81 -37.01 -19.77
CA LYS A 136 20.38 -38.41 -19.89
C LYS A 136 20.42 -38.90 -21.34
N ALA A 137 19.86 -38.13 -22.27
CA ALA A 137 19.87 -38.49 -23.69
C ALA A 137 21.30 -38.60 -24.25
N LYS A 138 22.21 -37.72 -23.84
CA LYS A 138 23.64 -37.80 -24.21
C LYS A 138 24.32 -39.05 -23.64
N ARG A 139 24.06 -39.40 -22.38
CA ARG A 139 24.61 -40.62 -21.74
C ARG A 139 24.09 -41.88 -22.41
N GLU A 140 22.79 -42.00 -22.63
CA GLU A 140 22.18 -43.15 -23.31
C GLU A 140 22.71 -43.30 -24.74
N ALA A 141 22.86 -42.20 -25.48
CA ALA A 141 23.45 -42.23 -26.82
C ALA A 141 24.93 -42.62 -26.83
N GLU A 142 25.70 -42.24 -25.79
CA GLU A 142 27.10 -42.65 -25.65
C GLU A 142 27.24 -44.13 -25.29
N GLU A 143 26.42 -44.60 -24.34
CA GLU A 143 26.39 -45.98 -23.90
C GLU A 143 26.00 -46.92 -25.04
N ALA A 144 24.95 -46.60 -25.80
CA ALA A 144 24.56 -47.36 -26.99
C ALA A 144 25.67 -47.42 -28.05
N LYS A 145 26.44 -46.33 -28.24
CA LYS A 145 27.61 -46.33 -29.14
C LYS A 145 28.74 -47.23 -28.63
N ARG A 146 28.99 -47.24 -27.31
CA ARG A 146 30.01 -48.09 -26.69
C ARG A 146 29.63 -49.57 -26.79
N GLU A 147 28.38 -49.93 -26.50
CA GLU A 147 27.88 -51.30 -26.63
C GLU A 147 27.94 -51.79 -28.09
N ALA A 148 27.50 -50.98 -29.06
CA ALA A 148 27.59 -51.32 -30.47
C ALA A 148 29.05 -51.54 -30.92
N ALA A 149 29.97 -50.68 -30.46
CA ALA A 149 31.40 -50.84 -30.76
C ALA A 149 32.01 -52.08 -30.10
N GLU A 150 31.55 -52.45 -28.89
CA GLU A 150 32.02 -53.66 -28.21
C GLU A 150 31.51 -54.93 -28.89
N LEU A 151 30.23 -54.98 -29.26
CA LEU A 151 29.63 -56.09 -30.01
C LEU A 151 30.35 -56.30 -31.34
N ALA A 152 30.62 -55.22 -32.08
CA ALA A 152 31.37 -55.31 -33.34
C ALA A 152 32.80 -55.86 -33.13
N LYS A 153 33.48 -55.46 -32.05
CA LYS A 153 34.81 -56.00 -31.70
C LYS A 153 34.75 -57.47 -31.31
N ARG A 154 33.76 -57.88 -30.51
CA ARG A 154 33.56 -59.29 -30.12
C ARG A 154 33.26 -60.18 -31.33
N GLU A 155 32.39 -59.73 -32.23
CA GLU A 155 32.05 -60.47 -33.44
C GLU A 155 33.25 -60.59 -34.41
N ALA A 156 34.05 -59.52 -34.54
CA ALA A 156 35.30 -59.57 -35.32
C ALA A 156 36.31 -60.55 -34.70
N ALA A 157 36.49 -60.51 -33.38
CA ALA A 157 37.40 -61.43 -32.67
C ALA A 157 36.93 -62.89 -32.73
N GLU A 158 35.61 -63.14 -32.73
CA GLU A 158 35.05 -64.48 -32.90
C GLU A 158 35.29 -65.01 -34.32
N LYS A 159 35.04 -64.19 -35.34
CA LYS A 159 35.31 -64.53 -36.75
C LYS A 159 36.80 -64.85 -36.98
N ASP A 160 37.71 -64.12 -36.34
CA ASP A 160 39.15 -64.42 -36.42
C ASP A 160 39.54 -65.72 -35.70
N LYS A 161 38.93 -66.03 -34.54
CA LYS A 161 39.15 -67.32 -33.85
C LYS A 161 38.62 -68.50 -34.65
N VAL A 162 37.45 -68.39 -35.27
CA VAL A 162 36.89 -69.44 -36.13
C VAL A 162 37.79 -69.71 -37.34
N LYS A 163 38.31 -68.65 -37.99
CA LYS A 163 39.27 -68.79 -39.11
C LYS A 163 40.60 -69.41 -38.69
N GLN A 164 41.07 -69.19 -37.46
CA GLN A 164 42.27 -69.84 -36.94
C GLN A 164 42.03 -71.31 -36.58
N ASN A 165 40.82 -71.67 -36.13
CA ASN A 165 40.45 -73.06 -35.82
C ASN A 165 40.07 -73.91 -37.04
N GLU A 166 39.73 -73.33 -38.19
CA GLU A 166 39.57 -74.06 -39.45
C GLU A 166 40.90 -74.39 -40.15
N LYS A 167 42.02 -73.80 -39.72
CA LYS A 167 43.34 -73.99 -40.34
C LYS A 167 44.17 -75.24 -39.95
N PRO A 168 43.76 -76.21 -39.10
CA PRO A 168 44.58 -77.40 -38.87
C PRO A 168 44.08 -78.66 -39.61
N LYS A 169 43.53 -78.54 -40.83
CA LYS A 169 43.20 -79.72 -41.69
C LYS A 169 43.59 -79.62 -43.16
N ALA A 170 44.55 -78.75 -43.52
CA ALA A 170 45.11 -78.74 -44.89
C ALA A 170 46.59 -79.14 -44.98
N ASP A 171 47.39 -79.00 -43.91
CA ASP A 171 48.85 -79.24 -43.96
C ASP A 171 49.31 -80.64 -43.51
N LYS A 172 48.43 -81.65 -43.58
CA LYS A 172 48.79 -83.05 -43.27
C LYS A 172 48.56 -84.04 -44.41
N ALA A 173 48.45 -83.57 -45.66
CA ALA A 173 48.28 -84.42 -46.84
C ALA A 173 49.45 -84.37 -47.84
N ASP A 174 50.46 -83.52 -47.63
CA ASP A 174 51.56 -83.32 -48.61
C ASP A 174 52.97 -83.68 -48.08
N GLN A 175 53.04 -84.57 -47.08
CA GLN A 175 54.31 -85.15 -46.60
C GLN A 175 54.41 -86.68 -46.78
N GLU A 176 53.53 -87.30 -47.57
CA GLU A 176 53.57 -88.76 -47.83
C GLU A 176 53.77 -89.14 -49.31
N LYS A 177 54.06 -88.19 -50.21
CA LYS A 177 54.36 -88.49 -51.63
C LYS A 177 55.80 -88.23 -52.08
N SER A 178 56.70 -87.78 -51.22
CA SER A 178 58.11 -87.52 -51.59
C SER A 178 59.12 -88.60 -51.16
N THR A 179 58.70 -89.67 -50.48
CA THR A 179 59.61 -90.73 -49.98
C THR A 179 59.55 -92.07 -50.72
N SER A 180 58.88 -92.16 -51.88
CA SER A 180 58.99 -93.35 -52.73
C SER A 180 59.00 -92.98 -54.21
N HIS A 181 60.19 -92.77 -54.81
CA HIS A 181 60.54 -93.18 -56.20
C HIS A 181 61.94 -92.69 -56.63
N SER A 182 62.99 -93.16 -55.96
CA SER A 182 64.31 -93.34 -56.61
C SER A 182 65.08 -94.50 -56.00
N ARG A 183 64.57 -95.70 -56.28
CA ARG A 183 65.32 -96.96 -56.23
C ARG A 183 65.27 -97.55 -57.63
N THR A 184 66.42 -98.00 -58.14
CA THR A 184 66.68 -98.63 -59.46
C THR A 184 66.70 -97.67 -60.64
N GLY A 185 67.70 -97.65 -61.52
CA GLY A 185 68.93 -98.42 -61.69
C GLY A 185 69.66 -97.89 -62.92
#